data_AF-A0A2V8J6J0-F1
#
_entry.id   AF-A0A2V8J6J0-F1
#
_cell.length_a   1.000
_cell.length_b   1.000
_cell.length_c   1.000
_cell.angle_alpha   90.00
_cell.angle_beta   90.00
_cell.angle_gamma   90.00
#
_symmetry.space_group_name_H-M   'P 1'
#
loop_
_entity.id
_entity.type
_entity.pdbx_description
1 polymer ?
#
loop_
_entity_poly.entity_id
_entity_poly.type
_entity_poly.pdbx_seq_one_letter_code
_entity_poly.pdbx_strand_id
1 'polypeptide(L)'
;MEQSRVVTVNINGQRYPIRSHLDAAYVAELAAYVEQKMALAQRECPQGDSLKVAVLAALNIADECFRARDEDAACRASVIHRARELERMLDLALAPDDKSDSPLARTAGSF
;
A
#
# COMPACT_ATOMS: atom_id res chain seq x y z
N MET A 1 1.73 -23.34 -18.87
CA MET A 1 0.40 -22.79 -19.22
C MET A 1 -0.46 -22.87 -17.97
N GLU A 2 -0.67 -21.76 -17.26
CA GLU A 2 -1.55 -21.74 -16.08
C GLU A 2 -2.99 -21.98 -16.52
N GLN A 3 -3.54 -23.13 -16.16
CA GLN A 3 -4.87 -23.54 -16.57
C GLN A 3 -5.91 -22.66 -15.86
N SER A 4 -6.73 -21.94 -16.63
CA SER A 4 -7.89 -21.24 -16.07
C SER A 4 -8.97 -22.27 -15.70
N ARG A 5 -9.46 -22.21 -14.46
CA ARG A 5 -10.59 -23.01 -13.97
C ARG A 5 -11.84 -22.15 -13.87
N VAL A 6 -13.00 -22.78 -14.06
CA VAL A 6 -14.29 -22.13 -13.81
C VAL A 6 -14.70 -22.44 -12.38
N VAL A 7 -14.87 -21.41 -11.57
CA VAL A 7 -15.32 -21.49 -10.18
C VAL A 7 -16.68 -20.81 -10.10
N THR A 8 -17.69 -21.52 -9.60
CA THR A 8 -19.02 -20.94 -9.40
C THR A 8 -19.10 -20.34 -8.00
N VAL A 9 -19.40 -19.05 -7.93
CA VAL A 9 -19.62 -18.33 -6.67
C VAL A 9 -21.04 -17.82 -6.58
N ASN A 10 -21.52 -17.55 -5.38
CA ASN A 10 -22.83 -16.95 -5.14
C ASN A 10 -22.65 -15.54 -4.59
N ILE A 11 -23.23 -14.54 -5.26
CA ILE A 11 -23.17 -13.14 -4.86
C ILE A 11 -24.58 -12.54 -5.00
N ASN A 12 -25.10 -11.94 -3.94
CA ASN A 12 -26.44 -11.36 -3.83
C ASN A 12 -27.55 -12.35 -4.25
N GLY A 13 -27.40 -13.62 -3.89
CA GLY A 13 -28.32 -14.70 -4.27
C GLY A 13 -28.24 -15.15 -5.74
N GLN A 14 -27.34 -14.59 -6.54
CA GLN A 14 -27.09 -14.99 -7.92
C GLN A 14 -25.80 -15.81 -8.04
N ARG A 15 -25.85 -16.89 -8.83
CA ARG A 15 -24.67 -17.71 -9.13
C ARG A 15 -23.91 -17.16 -10.32
N TYR A 16 -22.63 -16.89 -10.13
CA TYR A 16 -21.72 -16.40 -11.17
C TYR A 16 -20.62 -17.44 -11.45
N PRO A 17 -20.53 -17.96 -12.69
CA PRO A 17 -19.38 -18.76 -13.12
C PRO A 17 -18.21 -17.84 -13.46
N ILE A 18 -17.17 -17.84 -12.61
CA ILE A 18 -15.96 -17.04 -12.81
C ILE A 18 -14.85 -17.93 -13.38
N ARG A 19 -14.36 -17.58 -14.58
CA ARG A 19 -13.15 -18.19 -15.12
C ARG A 19 -11.93 -17.44 -14.57
N SER A 20 -11.12 -18.11 -13.76
CA SER A 20 -9.95 -17.51 -13.11
C SER A 20 -8.76 -18.46 -13.11
N HIS A 21 -7.56 -17.88 -13.13
CA HIS A 21 -6.31 -18.60 -12.89
C HIS A 21 -6.00 -18.71 -11.38
N LEU A 22 -6.74 -17.98 -10.55
CA LEU A 22 -6.56 -17.94 -9.09
C LEU A 22 -7.09 -19.20 -8.40
N ASP A 23 -6.78 -19.33 -7.11
CA ASP A 23 -7.31 -20.42 -6.32
C ASP A 23 -8.82 -20.36 -6.11
N ALA A 24 -9.48 -21.53 -6.14
CA ALA A 24 -10.92 -21.60 -5.94
C ALA A 24 -11.32 -21.13 -4.53
N ALA A 25 -10.51 -21.41 -3.52
CA ALA A 25 -10.70 -20.88 -2.17
C ALA A 25 -10.57 -19.35 -2.16
N TYR A 26 -9.55 -18.81 -2.83
CA TYR A 26 -9.33 -17.38 -2.92
C TYR A 26 -10.46 -16.64 -3.69
N VAL A 27 -10.96 -17.24 -4.78
CA VAL A 27 -12.11 -16.70 -5.51
C VAL A 27 -13.38 -16.74 -4.66
N ALA A 28 -13.56 -17.78 -3.84
CA ALA A 28 -14.67 -17.86 -2.89
C ALA A 28 -14.56 -16.81 -1.78
N GLU A 29 -13.36 -16.54 -1.27
CA GLU A 29 -13.11 -15.45 -0.31
C GLU A 29 -13.44 -14.07 -0.90
N LEU A 30 -13.00 -13.82 -2.15
CA LEU A 30 -13.36 -12.59 -2.87
C LEU A 30 -14.88 -12.45 -3.03
N ALA A 31 -15.58 -13.53 -3.39
CA ALA A 31 -17.02 -13.50 -3.51
C ALA A 31 -17.72 -13.23 -2.16
N ALA A 32 -17.25 -13.86 -1.07
CA ALA A 32 -17.76 -13.60 0.27
C ALA A 32 -17.53 -12.14 0.70
N TYR A 33 -16.39 -11.55 0.33
CA TYR A 33 -16.11 -10.15 0.57
C TYR A 33 -17.07 -9.23 -0.18
N VAL A 34 -17.31 -9.50 -1.47
CA VAL A 34 -18.26 -8.73 -2.28
C VAL A 34 -19.68 -8.86 -1.73
N GLU A 35 -20.10 -10.07 -1.33
CA GLU A 35 -21.41 -10.30 -0.68
C GLU A 35 -21.57 -9.42 0.56
N GLN A 36 -20.56 -9.38 1.44
CA GLN A 36 -20.58 -8.55 2.63
C GLN A 36 -20.72 -7.06 2.28
N LYS A 37 -19.98 -6.58 1.27
CA LYS A 37 -20.05 -5.18 0.82
C LYS A 37 -21.39 -4.83 0.20
N MET A 38 -22.00 -5.76 -0.54
CA MET A 38 -23.35 -5.60 -1.06
C MET A 38 -24.39 -5.57 0.06
N ALA A 39 -24.27 -6.42 1.08
CA ALA A 39 -25.16 -6.39 2.24
C ALA A 39 -25.05 -5.06 3.02
N LEU A 40 -23.85 -4.50 3.16
CA LEU A 40 -23.64 -3.18 3.75
C LEU A 40 -24.28 -2.08 2.89
N ALA A 41 -24.02 -2.08 1.58
CA ALA A 41 -24.61 -1.12 0.65
C ALA A 41 -26.14 -1.18 0.63
N GLN A 42 -26.73 -2.37 0.80
CA GLN A 42 -28.18 -2.55 0.88
C GLN A 42 -28.78 -1.99 2.18
N ARG A 43 -28.03 -2.01 3.29
CA ARG A 43 -28.45 -1.36 4.54
C ARG A 43 -28.45 0.16 4.42
N GLU A 44 -27.47 0.73 3.73
CA GLU A 44 -27.37 2.17 3.47
C GLU A 44 -28.41 2.64 2.43
N CYS A 45 -28.79 1.76 1.49
CA CYS A 45 -29.78 2.06 0.46
C CYS A 45 -30.85 0.95 0.33
N PRO A 46 -31.84 0.90 1.25
CA PRO A 46 -32.82 -0.20 1.31
C PRO A 46 -33.77 -0.25 0.11
N GLN A 47 -34.00 0.89 -0.54
CA GLN A 47 -34.88 1.03 -1.71
C GLN A 47 -34.10 1.01 -3.03
N GLY A 48 -32.79 0.72 -2.98
CA GLY A 48 -31.95 0.63 -4.17
C GLY A 48 -32.21 -0.66 -4.95
N ASP A 49 -32.27 -0.55 -6.28
CA ASP A 49 -32.20 -1.71 -7.17
C ASP A 49 -30.87 -2.47 -6.94
N SER A 50 -30.84 -3.78 -7.18
CA SER A 50 -29.67 -4.65 -7.00
C SER A 50 -28.45 -4.11 -7.76
N LEU A 51 -28.66 -3.52 -8.94
CA LEU A 51 -27.60 -2.85 -9.70
C LEU A 51 -27.02 -1.64 -8.95
N LYS A 52 -27.85 -0.79 -8.33
CA LYS A 52 -27.38 0.37 -7.56
C LYS A 52 -26.60 -0.08 -6.32
N VAL A 53 -27.07 -1.12 -5.65
CA VAL A 53 -26.38 -1.72 -4.50
C VAL A 53 -25.01 -2.28 -4.93
N ALA A 54 -24.94 -2.98 -6.07
CA ALA A 54 -23.69 -3.49 -6.62
C ALA A 54 -22.69 -2.37 -6.97
N VAL A 55 -23.18 -1.28 -7.58
CA VAL A 55 -22.33 -0.11 -7.89
C VAL A 55 -21.81 0.56 -6.62
N LEU A 56 -22.65 0.73 -5.59
CA LEU A 56 -22.22 1.27 -4.29
C LEU A 56 -21.19 0.37 -3.61
N ALA A 57 -21.39 -0.95 -3.62
CA ALA A 57 -20.44 -1.91 -3.09
C ALA A 57 -19.10 -1.84 -3.84
N ALA A 58 -19.12 -1.76 -5.17
CA ALA A 58 -17.92 -1.61 -5.98
C ALA A 58 -17.19 -0.29 -5.68
N LEU A 59 -17.92 0.81 -5.50
CA LEU A 59 -17.35 2.11 -5.15
C LEU A 59 -16.66 2.08 -3.78
N ASN A 60 -17.29 1.46 -2.78
CA ASN A 60 -16.70 1.30 -1.44
C ASN A 60 -15.43 0.44 -1.47
N ILE A 61 -15.46 -0.67 -2.21
CA ILE A 61 -14.27 -1.53 -2.39
C ILE A 61 -13.14 -0.75 -3.08
N ALA A 62 -13.47 0.05 -4.09
CA ALA A 62 -12.49 0.89 -4.77
C ALA A 62 -11.90 1.92 -3.81
N ASP A 63 -12.73 2.65 -3.06
CA ASP A 63 -12.29 3.64 -2.06
C ASP A 63 -11.32 3.01 -1.04
N GLU A 64 -11.65 1.85 -0.48
CA GLU A 64 -10.78 1.13 0.45
C GLU A 64 -9.42 0.77 -0.16
N CYS A 65 -9.41 0.36 -1.43
CA CYS A 65 -8.18 0.06 -2.16
C CYS A 65 -7.33 1.31 -2.39
N PHE A 66 -7.95 2.44 -2.76
CA PHE A 66 -7.24 3.71 -2.94
C PHE A 66 -6.70 4.24 -1.61
N ARG A 67 -7.50 4.23 -0.55
CA ARG A 67 -7.06 4.66 0.79
C ARG A 67 -5.89 3.82 1.30
N ALA A 68 -5.96 2.50 1.16
CA ALA A 68 -4.85 1.62 1.56
C ALA A 68 -3.56 1.91 0.77
N ARG A 69 -3.66 2.23 -0.52
CA ARG A 69 -2.50 2.62 -1.36
C ARG A 69 -1.92 3.96 -0.96
N ASP A 70 -2.77 4.94 -0.67
CA ASP A 70 -2.33 6.26 -0.23
C ASP A 70 -1.66 6.19 1.15
N GLU A 71 -2.20 5.38 2.07
CA GLU A 71 -1.60 5.11 3.38
C GLU A 71 -0.23 4.41 3.25
N ASP A 72 -0.09 3.42 2.36
CA ASP A 72 1.21 2.79 2.05
C ASP A 72 2.21 3.79 1.47
N ALA A 73 1.77 4.62 0.51
CA ALA A 73 2.62 5.65 -0.09
C ALA A 73 3.09 6.69 0.95
N ALA A 74 2.19 7.13 1.84
CA ALA A 74 2.53 8.05 2.92
C ALA A 74 3.50 7.42 3.93
N CYS A 75 3.30 6.15 4.30
CA CYS A 75 4.20 5.40 5.16
C CYS A 75 5.61 5.31 4.53
N ARG A 76 5.69 4.91 3.26
CA ARG A 76 6.95 4.84 2.51
C ARG A 76 7.65 6.18 2.43
N ALA A 77 6.92 7.26 2.18
CA ALA A 77 7.48 8.60 2.15
C ALA A 77 8.07 9.01 3.52
N SER A 78 7.38 8.69 4.61
CA SER A 78 7.86 8.94 5.98
C SER A 78 9.14 8.15 6.29
N VAL A 79 9.20 6.88 5.90
CA VAL A 79 10.42 6.05 6.06
C VAL A 79 11.59 6.65 5.29
N ILE A 80 11.39 7.06 4.03
CA ILE A 80 12.42 7.69 3.21
C ILE A 80 12.86 9.02 3.84
N HIS A 81 11.93 9.83 4.34
CA HIS A 81 12.24 11.10 4.98
C HIS A 81 13.14 10.90 6.21
N ARG A 82 12.77 9.96 7.09
CA ARG A 82 13.57 9.62 8.27
C ARG A 82 14.95 9.07 7.91
N ALA A 83 15.03 8.21 6.89
CA ALA A 83 16.31 7.70 6.40
C ALA A 83 17.25 8.84 5.94
N ARG A 84 16.71 9.84 5.22
CA ARG A 84 17.47 11.03 4.80
C ARG A 84 17.85 11.97 5.94
N GLU A 85 17.04 12.06 6.99
CA GLU A 85 17.43 12.79 8.20
C GLU A 85 18.60 12.12 8.90
N LEU A 86 18.55 10.79 9.01
CA LEU A 86 19.64 10.01 9.59
C LEU A 86 20.93 10.12 8.76
N GLU A 87 20.84 10.08 7.43
CA GLU A 87 21.97 10.30 6.52
C GLU A 87 22.61 11.68 6.77
N ARG A 88 21.80 12.74 6.82
CA ARG A 88 22.30 14.10 7.13
C ARG A 88 22.96 14.21 8.50
N MET A 89 22.40 13.56 9.51
CA MET A 89 22.98 13.53 10.85
C MET A 89 24.32 12.80 10.86
N LEU A 90 24.43 11.70 10.12
CA LEU A 90 25.65 10.91 9.98
C LEU A 90 26.74 11.72 9.26
N ASP A 91 26.41 12.37 8.14
CA ASP A 91 27.35 13.23 7.39
C ASP A 91 27.86 14.39 8.24
N LEU A 92 27.00 15.00 9.07
CA LEU A 92 27.40 16.08 9.96
C LEU A 92 28.32 15.59 11.08
N ALA A 93 28.06 14.41 11.63
CA ALA A 93 28.86 13.83 12.71
C ALA A 93 30.21 13.27 12.22
N LEU A 94 30.28 12.83 10.97
CA LEU A 94 31.49 12.34 10.31
C LEU A 94 32.24 13.42 9.53
N ALA A 95 31.75 14.66 9.52
CA ALA A 95 32.48 15.78 8.92
C ALA A 95 33.91 15.76 9.47
N PRO A 96 34.93 15.60 8.61
CA PRO A 96 36.30 15.46 9.08
C PRO A 96 36.65 16.70 9.89
N ASP A 97 37.13 16.48 11.11
CA ASP A 97 37.70 17.52 11.97
C ASP A 97 38.89 18.13 11.20
N ASP A 98 38.63 19.18 10.43
CA ASP A 98 39.61 19.96 9.67
C ASP A 98 40.43 20.83 10.63
N LYS A 99 41.02 20.19 11.65
CA LYS A 99 41.95 20.77 12.62
C LYS A 99 43.19 19.93 12.85
N SER A 100 43.48 18.96 11.99
CA SER A 100 44.74 18.20 12.02
C SER A 100 45.80 18.70 11.04
N ASP A 101 45.77 19.97 10.62
CA ASP A 101 46.94 20.63 10.03
C ASP A 101 47.16 21.98 10.73
N SER A 102 47.65 21.88 11.97
CA SER A 102 48.28 23.00 12.67
C SER A 102 49.68 23.21 12.08
N PRO A 103 49.98 24.36 11.43
CA PRO A 103 51.36 24.66 11.02
C PRO A 103 52.13 25.21 12.24
N LEU A 104 52.29 24.39 13.28
CA LEU A 104 53.18 24.64 14.41
C LEU A 104 54.38 23.69 14.36
N ALA A 105 55.14 23.70 13.27
CA ALA A 105 56.53 23.24 13.24
C ALA A 105 57.18 23.45 11.87
N ARG A 106 57.52 24.69 11.48
CA ARG A 106 58.72 24.89 10.63
C ARG A 106 59.51 26.10 11.11
N THR A 107 60.61 25.78 11.80
CA THR A 107 61.86 26.54 11.95
C THR A 107 61.74 27.90 12.66
N ALA A 108 61.95 28.01 13.98
CA ALA A 108 63.24 27.89 14.69
C ALA A 108 64.42 27.45 13.79
N GLY A 109 65.11 28.42 13.19
CA GLY A 109 66.27 28.12 12.36
C GLY A 109 66.84 29.33 11.63
N SER A 110 67.64 30.09 12.36
CA SER A 110 68.90 30.69 11.89
C SER A 110 68.88 32.00 11.06
N PHE A 111 69.64 32.95 11.64
CA PHE A 111 70.27 34.16 11.10
C PHE A 111 69.45 35.44 11.02
#